data_AF-A0A969HD09-F1
#
_entry.id   AF-A0A969HD09-F1
#
_cell.length_a   1.000
_cell.length_b   1.000
_cell.length_c   1.000
_cell.angle_alpha   90.00
_cell.angle_beta   90.00
_cell.angle_gamma   90.00
#
_symmetry.space_group_name_H-M   'P 1'
#
loop_
_entity.id
_entity.type
_entity.pdbx_description
1 polymer ?
#
loop_
_entity_poly.entity_id
_entity_poly.type
_entity_poly.pdbx_seq_one_letter_code
_entity_poly.pdbx_strand_id
1 'polypeptide(L)'
;MNSRVSFQQVITSLEKNNQSYITLALQNEVNLIIPQRGARVLGPFLSPDSESLFWLNPAFAQPDSYQQFLNSADWNIGGERVWIAPEIQYLVGDRTDFWGTIRVPEAMDPGNYTLDQTSPQQCRMTQRLTLPTYNLASGEKELQLERRISPAADPLRSLSNYEVLVDGLIFAGYEHLITLSESKHDDITSESWTLLQLNPGGRLLIPASPASRIQRLLRTHHPRISIHPRQPCQPENYRRSPV
;
A
#
# COMPACT_ATOMS: atom_id res chain seq x y z
N MET A 1 7.91 17.81 3.09
CA MET A 1 7.37 18.71 2.05
C MET A 1 5.94 18.28 1.76
N ASN A 2 5.00 19.22 1.76
CA ASN A 2 3.63 18.95 1.31
C ASN A 2 3.65 18.92 -0.22
N SER A 3 3.20 17.81 -0.83
CA SER A 3 3.26 17.62 -2.27
C SER A 3 1.85 17.72 -2.83
N ARG A 4 1.59 18.82 -3.52
CA ARG A 4 0.28 19.19 -4.06
C ARG A 4 0.21 18.75 -5.52
N VAL A 5 0.04 17.45 -5.73
CA VAL A 5 -0.02 16.84 -7.07
C VAL A 5 -1.48 16.54 -7.42
N SER A 6 -1.97 17.12 -8.52
CA SER A 6 -3.33 16.91 -8.99
C SER A 6 -3.49 15.65 -9.86
N PHE A 7 -4.74 15.22 -10.05
CA PHE A 7 -5.07 14.12 -10.97
C PHE A 7 -4.51 14.37 -12.38
N GLN A 8 -4.74 15.57 -12.92
CA GLN A 8 -4.28 15.93 -14.25
C GLN A 8 -2.74 15.89 -14.38
N GLN A 9 -2.02 16.34 -13.35
CA GLN A 9 -0.55 16.28 -13.33
C GLN A 9 -0.02 14.85 -13.38
N VAL A 10 -0.65 13.93 -12.64
CA VAL A 10 -0.28 12.50 -12.67
C VAL A 10 -0.52 11.92 -14.06
N ILE A 11 -1.73 12.09 -14.61
CA ILE A 11 -2.10 11.56 -15.92
C ILE A 11 -1.15 12.08 -17.00
N THR A 12 -0.96 13.40 -17.07
CA THR A 12 -0.07 14.01 -18.06
C THR A 12 1.37 13.51 -17.93
N SER A 13 1.88 13.34 -16.71
CA SER A 13 3.23 12.80 -16.49
C SER A 13 3.35 11.34 -16.92
N LEU A 14 2.34 10.50 -16.64
CA LEU A 14 2.34 9.09 -17.06
C LEU A 14 2.26 8.97 -18.58
N GLU A 15 1.34 9.70 -19.23
CA GLU A 15 1.13 9.65 -20.68
C GLU A 15 2.35 10.14 -21.46
N LYS A 16 2.93 11.29 -21.07
CA LYS A 16 4.12 11.84 -21.73
C LYS A 16 5.35 10.94 -21.60
N ASN A 17 5.38 10.09 -20.57
CA ASN A 17 6.45 9.12 -20.32
C ASN A 17 6.07 7.68 -20.72
N ASN A 18 5.00 7.50 -21.51
CA ASN A 18 4.53 6.21 -22.01
C ASN A 18 4.37 5.14 -20.92
N GLN A 19 3.93 5.54 -19.72
CA GLN A 19 3.67 4.63 -18.61
C GLN A 19 2.22 4.14 -18.68
N SER A 20 2.02 2.82 -18.69
CA SER A 20 0.69 2.21 -18.61
C SER A 20 0.07 2.44 -17.23
N TYR A 21 -1.24 2.70 -17.20
CA TYR A 21 -2.01 2.89 -15.98
C TYR A 21 -3.48 2.54 -16.19
N ILE A 22 -4.21 2.35 -15.09
CA ILE A 22 -5.68 2.26 -15.06
C ILE A 22 -6.22 3.40 -14.21
N THR A 23 -7.26 4.06 -14.69
CA THR A 23 -8.08 4.96 -13.88
C THR A 23 -9.30 4.20 -13.38
N LEU A 24 -9.57 4.27 -12.08
CA LEU A 24 -10.72 3.62 -11.46
C LEU A 24 -11.60 4.66 -10.79
N ALA A 25 -12.83 4.79 -11.29
CA ALA A 25 -13.85 5.64 -10.69
C ALA A 25 -14.43 4.99 -9.42
N LEU A 26 -14.53 5.77 -8.35
CA LEU A 26 -15.22 5.45 -7.12
C LEU A 26 -16.59 6.16 -7.09
N GLN A 27 -17.21 6.21 -5.90
CA GLN A 27 -18.42 7.00 -5.68
C GLN A 27 -18.14 8.50 -5.82
N ASN A 28 -19.18 9.27 -6.14
CA ASN A 28 -19.13 10.74 -6.21
C ASN A 28 -18.02 11.27 -7.12
N GLU A 29 -17.77 10.58 -8.24
CA GLU A 29 -16.76 10.95 -9.26
C GLU A 29 -15.32 11.07 -8.72
N VAL A 30 -15.06 10.52 -7.54
CA VAL A 30 -13.72 10.42 -6.98
C VAL A 30 -12.94 9.37 -7.75
N ASN A 31 -11.69 9.66 -8.11
CA ASN A 31 -10.89 8.77 -8.95
C ASN A 31 -9.63 8.27 -8.24
N LEU A 32 -9.23 7.06 -8.59
CA LEU A 32 -7.91 6.49 -8.33
C LEU A 32 -7.14 6.34 -9.64
N ILE A 33 -5.81 6.43 -9.57
CA ILE A 33 -4.90 6.11 -10.67
C ILE A 33 -4.00 4.97 -10.20
N ILE A 34 -3.90 3.91 -11.00
CA ILE A 34 -3.08 2.74 -10.74
C ILE A 34 -2.05 2.61 -11.87
N PRO A 35 -0.83 3.16 -11.73
CA PRO A 35 0.25 2.93 -12.69
C PRO A 35 0.72 1.48 -12.64
N GLN A 36 1.12 0.92 -13.79
CA GLN A 36 1.69 -0.42 -13.85
C GLN A 36 2.99 -0.51 -13.05
N ARG A 37 3.80 0.55 -13.11
CA ARG A 37 4.99 0.72 -12.26
C ARG A 37 4.57 0.78 -10.79
N GLY A 38 4.98 -0.19 -9.99
CA GLY A 38 4.65 -0.27 -8.56
C GLY A 38 3.24 -0.78 -8.26
N ALA A 39 2.35 -0.86 -9.26
CA ALA A 39 0.91 -1.13 -9.07
C ALA A 39 0.32 -0.31 -7.92
N ARG A 40 0.79 0.91 -7.71
CA ARG A 40 0.43 1.70 -6.52
C ARG A 40 -0.97 2.27 -6.66
N VAL A 41 -1.65 2.50 -5.55
CA VAL A 41 -2.90 3.28 -5.59
C VAL A 41 -2.55 4.75 -5.37
N LEU A 42 -2.74 5.57 -6.41
CA LEU A 42 -2.59 7.02 -6.34
C LEU A 42 -3.99 7.66 -6.25
N GLY A 43 -4.13 8.72 -5.45
CA GLY A 43 -5.43 9.30 -5.13
C GLY A 43 -5.81 9.01 -3.68
N PRO A 44 -7.08 9.05 -3.28
CA PRO A 44 -8.21 9.53 -4.06
C PRO A 44 -8.03 10.98 -4.54
N PHE A 45 -8.60 11.29 -5.70
CA PHE A 45 -8.71 12.63 -6.26
C PHE A 45 -10.20 12.99 -6.36
N LEU A 46 -10.60 14.09 -5.72
CA LEU A 46 -12.00 14.54 -5.67
C LEU A 46 -12.51 15.12 -7.00
N SER A 47 -11.61 15.62 -7.83
CA SER A 47 -11.85 16.15 -9.17
C SER A 47 -10.55 16.14 -10.00
N PRO A 48 -10.61 16.37 -11.33
CA PRO A 48 -9.41 16.43 -12.17
C PRO A 48 -8.34 17.45 -11.73
N ASP A 49 -8.78 18.56 -11.13
CA ASP A 49 -7.89 19.63 -10.64
C ASP A 49 -7.54 19.48 -9.15
N SER A 50 -8.19 18.55 -8.44
CA SER A 50 -7.93 18.34 -7.02
C SER A 50 -6.58 17.66 -6.78
N GLU A 51 -5.95 18.03 -5.67
CA GLU A 51 -4.75 17.36 -5.15
C GLU A 51 -5.09 15.95 -4.63
N SER A 52 -4.12 15.04 -4.71
CA SER A 52 -4.25 13.72 -4.10
C SER A 52 -4.38 13.82 -2.57
N LEU A 53 -5.31 13.05 -2.00
CA LEU A 53 -5.35 12.87 -0.54
C LEU A 53 -4.14 12.10 -0.02
N PHE A 54 -3.56 11.21 -0.83
CA PHE A 54 -2.31 10.52 -0.49
C PHE A 54 -1.13 11.42 -0.84
N TRP A 55 -0.03 11.23 -0.11
CA TRP A 55 1.22 11.87 -0.49
C TRP A 55 1.73 11.23 -1.78
N LEU A 56 1.99 12.07 -2.80
CA LEU A 56 2.61 11.67 -4.06
C LEU A 56 3.96 12.37 -4.22
N ASN A 57 4.89 11.75 -4.94
CA ASN A 57 6.18 12.37 -5.22
C ASN A 57 5.99 13.64 -6.08
N PRO A 58 6.62 14.79 -5.71
CA PRO A 58 6.57 16.01 -6.52
C PRO A 58 7.05 15.86 -7.96
N ALA A 59 7.79 14.79 -8.29
CA ALA A 59 8.18 14.47 -9.66
C ALA A 59 6.98 14.41 -10.63
N PHE A 60 5.78 14.06 -10.15
CA PHE A 60 4.57 14.09 -10.96
C PHE A 60 4.09 15.50 -11.35
N ALA A 61 4.63 16.56 -10.74
CA ALA A 61 4.18 17.92 -11.00
C ALA A 61 4.44 18.36 -12.45
N GLN A 62 5.47 17.79 -13.10
CA GLN A 62 5.84 18.07 -14.49
C GLN A 62 6.35 16.79 -15.18
N PRO A 63 6.00 16.55 -16.46
CA PRO A 63 6.44 15.36 -17.20
C PRO A 63 7.96 15.13 -17.21
N ASP A 64 8.75 16.19 -17.39
CA ASP A 64 10.21 16.10 -17.46
C ASP A 64 10.81 15.72 -16.10
N SER A 65 10.23 16.24 -15.00
CA SER A 65 10.64 15.87 -13.65
C SER A 65 10.32 14.40 -13.35
N TYR A 66 9.18 13.91 -13.84
CA TYR A 66 8.84 12.50 -13.73
C TYR A 66 9.78 11.63 -14.57
N GLN A 67 10.16 12.07 -15.77
CA GLN A 67 11.15 11.36 -16.58
C GLN A 67 12.50 11.25 -15.87
N GLN A 68 12.97 12.34 -15.26
CA GLN A 68 14.21 12.34 -14.47
C GLN A 68 14.12 11.38 -13.30
N PHE A 69 12.96 11.32 -12.62
CA PHE A 69 12.71 10.35 -11.56
C PHE A 69 12.77 8.90 -12.08
N LEU A 70 12.18 8.61 -13.25
CA LEU A 70 12.24 7.27 -13.84
C LEU A 70 13.67 6.82 -14.18
N ASN A 71 14.56 7.78 -14.46
CA ASN A 71 15.97 7.54 -14.77
C ASN A 71 16.87 7.57 -13.52
N SER A 72 16.34 7.89 -12.34
CA SER A 72 17.10 7.90 -11.09
C SER A 72 17.01 6.54 -10.39
N ALA A 73 17.78 6.38 -9.30
CA ALA A 73 17.66 5.22 -8.41
C ALA A 73 16.48 5.35 -7.42
N ASP A 74 15.66 6.40 -7.53
CA ASP A 74 14.54 6.61 -6.63
C ASP A 74 13.38 5.67 -6.99
N TRP A 75 12.86 5.00 -5.98
CA TRP A 75 11.74 4.08 -6.12
C TRP A 75 10.42 4.70 -5.67
N ASN A 76 10.46 5.74 -4.82
CA ASN A 76 9.27 6.18 -4.10
C ASN A 76 8.44 7.23 -4.85
N ILE A 77 7.44 6.78 -5.61
CA ILE A 77 6.44 7.65 -6.26
C ILE A 77 5.29 8.10 -5.32
N GLY A 78 5.24 7.59 -4.08
CA GLY A 78 4.16 7.83 -3.11
C GLY A 78 2.98 6.87 -3.25
N GLY A 79 1.80 7.29 -2.78
CA GLY A 79 0.57 6.51 -2.80
C GLY A 79 0.53 5.37 -1.79
N GLU A 80 -0.45 4.48 -1.97
CA GLU A 80 -0.52 3.19 -1.27
C GLU A 80 0.31 2.13 -1.99
N ARG A 81 1.07 1.34 -1.23
CA ARG A 81 1.90 0.25 -1.75
C ARG A 81 1.79 -1.01 -0.90
N VAL A 82 2.18 -2.13 -1.49
CA VAL A 82 2.31 -3.44 -0.82
C VAL A 82 3.75 -3.89 -0.90
N TRP A 83 4.32 -4.29 0.24
CA TRP A 83 5.64 -4.90 0.34
C TRP A 83 5.54 -6.30 0.98
N ILE A 84 6.62 -7.07 0.85
CA ILE A 84 6.75 -8.38 1.48
C ILE A 84 7.52 -8.21 2.79
N ALA A 85 6.92 -8.70 3.86
CA ALA A 85 7.50 -8.79 5.19
C ALA A 85 7.95 -10.24 5.49
N PRO A 86 8.88 -10.43 6.44
CA PRO A 86 9.50 -9.38 7.26
C PRO A 86 10.54 -8.55 6.50
N GLU A 87 10.47 -7.21 6.57
CA GLU A 87 11.38 -6.33 5.80
C GLU A 87 12.86 -6.61 6.06
N ILE A 88 13.23 -6.91 7.32
CA ILE A 88 14.61 -7.23 7.68
C ILE A 88 15.15 -8.41 6.86
N GLN A 89 14.30 -9.35 6.44
CA GLN A 89 14.71 -10.51 5.66
C GLN A 89 15.05 -10.17 4.21
N TYR A 90 14.31 -9.25 3.61
CA TYR A 90 14.34 -8.97 2.17
C TYR A 90 15.01 -7.65 1.80
N LEU A 91 15.03 -6.68 2.71
CA LEU A 91 15.53 -5.33 2.44
C LEU A 91 16.92 -5.08 3.02
N VAL A 92 17.36 -5.83 4.05
CA VAL A 92 18.60 -5.53 4.77
C VAL A 92 19.62 -6.62 4.53
N GLY A 93 20.66 -6.31 3.76
CA GLY A 93 21.73 -7.28 3.46
C GLY A 93 22.56 -7.67 4.69
N ASP A 94 22.87 -6.71 5.57
CA ASP A 94 23.65 -6.90 6.78
C ASP A 94 23.04 -6.13 7.96
N ARG A 95 22.70 -6.84 9.03
CA ARG A 95 22.12 -6.23 10.25
C ARG A 95 23.10 -5.39 11.04
N THR A 96 24.40 -5.61 10.88
CA THR A 96 25.45 -4.82 11.53
C THR A 96 25.70 -3.51 10.78
N ASP A 97 25.41 -3.48 9.48
CA ASP A 97 25.40 -2.27 8.63
C ASP A 97 24.01 -2.03 8.03
N PHE A 98 23.03 -1.76 8.90
CA PHE A 98 21.64 -1.58 8.50
C PHE A 98 21.47 -0.47 7.46
N TRP A 99 22.08 0.69 7.67
CA TRP A 99 21.90 1.85 6.78
C TRP A 99 22.67 1.71 5.46
N GLY A 100 23.86 1.08 5.48
CA GLY A 100 24.63 0.84 4.28
C GLY A 100 23.99 -0.22 3.37
N THR A 101 23.26 -1.18 3.96
CA THR A 101 22.72 -2.34 3.22
C THR A 101 21.21 -2.36 3.03
N ILE A 102 20.44 -1.44 3.64
CA ILE A 102 19.00 -1.35 3.40
C ILE A 102 18.70 -0.92 1.96
N ARG A 103 18.09 -1.79 1.17
CA ARG A 103 17.68 -1.56 -0.21
C ARG A 103 16.33 -2.22 -0.46
N VAL A 104 15.44 -1.55 -1.18
CA VAL A 104 14.20 -2.18 -1.63
C VAL A 104 14.51 -2.94 -2.91
N PRO A 105 14.29 -4.27 -2.99
CA PRO A 105 14.51 -5.02 -4.22
C PRO A 105 13.62 -4.49 -5.34
N GLU A 106 14.16 -4.32 -6.55
CA GLU A 106 13.38 -3.85 -7.71
C GLU A 106 12.21 -4.79 -8.04
N ALA A 107 12.36 -6.10 -7.78
CA ALA A 107 11.31 -7.09 -7.92
C ALA A 107 10.13 -6.88 -6.95
N MET A 108 10.34 -6.14 -5.85
CA MET A 108 9.31 -5.77 -4.88
C MET A 108 8.67 -4.43 -5.23
N ASP A 109 9.49 -3.40 -5.46
CA ASP A 109 9.06 -2.04 -5.76
C ASP A 109 10.14 -1.37 -6.63
N PRO A 110 9.86 -1.08 -7.91
CA PRO A 110 8.54 -0.99 -8.57
C PRO A 110 7.86 -2.33 -8.89
N GLY A 111 8.54 -3.47 -8.80
CA GLY A 111 8.02 -4.75 -9.26
C GLY A 111 7.79 -4.81 -10.77
N ASN A 112 7.35 -5.97 -11.26
CA ASN A 112 7.02 -6.21 -12.66
C ASN A 112 5.57 -6.65 -12.79
N TYR A 113 4.66 -5.69 -12.60
CA TYR A 113 3.23 -5.95 -12.61
C TYR A 113 2.66 -5.99 -14.03
N THR A 114 1.64 -6.83 -14.21
CA THR A 114 0.65 -6.72 -15.28
C THR A 114 -0.62 -6.12 -14.69
N LEU A 115 -1.24 -5.23 -15.45
CA LEU A 115 -2.53 -4.62 -15.11
C LEU A 115 -3.63 -5.17 -16.00
N ASP A 116 -4.73 -5.58 -15.39
CA ASP A 116 -5.95 -5.99 -16.08
C ASP A 116 -7.14 -5.20 -15.52
N GLN A 117 -7.90 -4.53 -16.38
CA GLN A 117 -9.20 -3.99 -16.00
C GLN A 117 -10.27 -5.06 -16.21
N THR A 118 -10.54 -5.86 -15.17
CA THR A 118 -11.47 -6.99 -15.25
C THR A 118 -12.93 -6.57 -15.39
N SER A 119 -13.26 -5.34 -14.98
CA SER A 119 -14.54 -4.68 -15.24
C SER A 119 -14.37 -3.15 -15.13
N PRO A 120 -15.37 -2.34 -15.52
CA PRO A 120 -15.31 -0.89 -15.32
C PRO A 120 -15.01 -0.45 -13.88
N GLN A 121 -15.34 -1.29 -12.90
CA GLN A 121 -15.21 -1.02 -11.46
C GLN A 121 -14.19 -1.93 -10.76
N GLN A 122 -13.31 -2.61 -11.51
CA GLN A 122 -12.29 -3.45 -10.88
C GLN A 122 -10.98 -3.42 -11.66
N CYS A 123 -9.90 -3.18 -10.93
CA CYS A 123 -8.53 -3.31 -11.39
C CYS A 123 -7.89 -4.53 -10.72
N ARG A 124 -7.27 -5.38 -11.51
CA ARG A 124 -6.44 -6.50 -11.06
C ARG A 124 -5.00 -6.20 -11.43
N MET A 125 -4.09 -6.41 -10.47
CA MET A 125 -2.65 -6.29 -10.67
C MET A 125 -2.00 -7.60 -10.26
N THR A 126 -1.13 -8.15 -11.10
CA THR A 126 -0.41 -9.38 -10.79
C THR A 126 1.07 -9.28 -11.07
N GLN A 127 1.88 -9.89 -10.24
CA GLN A 127 3.29 -10.12 -10.52
C GLN A 127 3.76 -11.45 -9.93
N ARG A 128 4.89 -11.93 -10.45
CA ARG A 128 5.72 -12.94 -9.80
C ARG A 128 7.03 -12.27 -9.41
N LEU A 129 7.53 -12.55 -8.23
CA LEU A 129 8.75 -11.97 -7.71
C LEU A 129 9.62 -13.04 -7.04
N THR A 130 10.92 -12.94 -7.27
CA THR A 130 11.94 -13.72 -6.60
C THR A 130 12.75 -12.75 -5.73
N LEU A 131 12.78 -13.02 -4.42
CA LEU A 131 13.42 -12.15 -3.45
C LEU A 131 14.61 -12.85 -2.78
N PRO A 132 15.81 -12.24 -2.78
CA PRO A 132 16.91 -12.75 -1.98
C PRO A 132 16.58 -12.63 -0.49
N THR A 133 17.13 -13.56 0.29
CA THR A 133 16.97 -13.60 1.75
C THR A 133 18.31 -13.51 2.45
N TYR A 134 18.34 -12.72 3.53
CA TYR A 134 19.61 -12.32 4.14
C TYR A 134 19.77 -12.71 5.62
N ASN A 135 18.69 -12.79 6.39
CA ASN A 135 18.81 -12.71 7.86
C ASN A 135 18.20 -13.86 8.64
N LEU A 136 16.94 -14.19 8.35
CA LEU A 136 16.19 -15.25 8.99
C LEU A 136 16.34 -16.58 8.25
N ALA A 137 16.68 -16.51 6.96
CA ALA A 137 16.93 -17.65 6.09
C ALA A 137 17.93 -17.26 5.01
N SER A 138 18.43 -18.26 4.28
CA SER A 138 19.36 -18.10 3.16
C SER A 138 18.72 -18.59 1.86
N GLY A 139 19.10 -17.98 0.74
CA GLY A 139 18.62 -18.34 -0.59
C GLY A 139 17.61 -17.33 -1.12
N GLU A 140 16.66 -17.81 -1.91
CA GLU A 140 15.67 -16.97 -2.58
C GLU A 140 14.25 -17.45 -2.27
N LYS A 141 13.31 -16.51 -2.24
CA LYS A 141 11.88 -16.77 -2.04
C LYS A 141 11.11 -16.40 -3.30
N GLU A 142 10.41 -17.38 -3.87
CA GLU A 142 9.52 -17.18 -5.02
C GLU A 142 8.08 -16.97 -4.56
N LEU A 143 7.49 -15.87 -5.02
CA LEU A 143 6.14 -15.46 -4.65
C LEU A 143 5.33 -15.06 -5.89
N GLN A 144 4.03 -15.28 -5.82
CA GLN A 144 3.06 -14.67 -6.70
C GLN A 144 2.18 -13.72 -5.88
N LEU A 145 2.10 -12.48 -6.34
CA LEU A 145 1.29 -11.45 -5.73
C LEU A 145 0.15 -11.09 -6.69
N GLU A 146 -1.07 -11.25 -6.22
CA GLU A 146 -2.26 -10.71 -6.88
C GLU A 146 -2.91 -9.68 -5.97
N ARG A 147 -3.32 -8.56 -6.57
CA ARG A 147 -4.03 -7.49 -5.92
C ARG A 147 -5.30 -7.19 -6.72
N ARG A 148 -6.38 -6.85 -6.04
CA ARG A 148 -7.62 -6.35 -6.66
C ARG A 148 -8.09 -5.11 -5.94
N ILE A 149 -8.41 -4.07 -6.71
CA ILE A 149 -9.01 -2.83 -6.23
C ILE A 149 -10.41 -2.71 -6.84
N SER A 150 -11.40 -2.44 -6.00
CA SER A 150 -12.77 -2.13 -6.42
C SER A 150 -13.42 -1.13 -5.47
N PRO A 151 -14.43 -0.36 -5.90
CA PRO A 151 -15.19 0.50 -5.00
C PRO A 151 -15.77 -0.28 -3.81
N ALA A 152 -15.64 0.27 -2.60
CA ALA A 152 -16.23 -0.26 -1.39
C ALA A 152 -17.56 0.46 -1.12
N ALA A 153 -18.57 -0.28 -0.66
CA ALA A 153 -19.85 0.32 -0.31
C ALA A 153 -19.73 1.19 0.95
N ASP A 154 -20.52 2.27 1.04
CA ASP A 154 -20.55 3.17 2.20
C ASP A 154 -20.83 2.38 3.49
N PRO A 155 -19.92 2.39 4.49
CA PRO A 155 -20.11 1.63 5.72
C PRO A 155 -21.31 2.11 6.55
N LEU A 156 -21.78 3.34 6.37
CA LEU A 156 -22.91 3.92 7.08
C LEU A 156 -24.26 3.58 6.43
N ARG A 157 -24.27 3.03 5.20
CA ARG A 157 -25.49 2.79 4.39
C ARG A 157 -26.59 1.97 5.08
N SER A 158 -26.25 1.21 6.11
CA SER A 158 -27.19 0.34 6.83
C SER A 158 -27.71 0.95 8.14
N LEU A 159 -27.30 2.18 8.48
CA LEU A 159 -27.73 2.86 9.71
C LEU A 159 -29.08 3.54 9.52
N SER A 160 -29.96 3.47 10.52
CA SER A 160 -31.33 4.00 10.45
C SER A 160 -31.42 5.52 10.29
N ASN A 161 -30.36 6.24 10.64
CA ASN A 161 -30.24 7.69 10.50
C ASN A 161 -29.23 8.09 9.39
N TYR A 162 -29.03 7.23 8.39
CA TYR A 162 -28.06 7.43 7.31
C TYR A 162 -28.12 8.82 6.69
N GLU A 163 -29.30 9.27 6.26
CA GLU A 163 -29.48 10.57 5.57
C GLU A 163 -28.91 11.75 6.38
N VAL A 164 -29.11 11.73 7.70
CA VAL A 164 -28.58 12.76 8.62
C VAL A 164 -27.07 12.63 8.78
N LEU A 165 -26.54 11.40 8.80
CA LEU A 165 -25.10 11.16 8.98
C LEU A 165 -24.27 11.53 7.75
N VAL A 166 -24.83 11.42 6.55
CA VAL A 166 -24.13 11.73 5.30
C VAL A 166 -24.38 13.15 4.77
N ASP A 167 -25.23 13.93 5.45
CA ASP A 167 -25.46 15.32 5.07
C ASP A 167 -24.14 16.12 5.09
N GLY A 168 -23.81 16.71 3.94
CA GLY A 168 -22.54 17.42 3.73
C GLY A 168 -21.27 16.54 3.61
N LEU A 169 -21.40 15.21 3.53
CA LEU A 169 -20.25 14.30 3.37
C LEU A 169 -20.14 13.75 1.94
N ILE A 170 -18.92 13.76 1.40
CA ILE A 170 -18.57 13.02 0.19
C ILE A 170 -17.97 11.68 0.61
N PHE A 171 -18.69 10.58 0.38
CA PHE A 171 -18.16 9.25 0.57
C PHE A 171 -17.45 8.78 -0.71
N ALA A 172 -16.22 8.28 -0.56
CA ALA A 172 -15.55 7.50 -1.60
C ALA A 172 -14.66 6.46 -0.91
N GLY A 173 -14.90 5.19 -1.21
CA GLY A 173 -14.19 4.08 -0.60
C GLY A 173 -13.77 3.06 -1.64
N TYR A 174 -12.66 2.37 -1.38
CA TYR A 174 -12.25 1.20 -2.14
C TYR A 174 -11.86 0.06 -1.20
N GLU A 175 -12.03 -1.16 -1.69
CA GLU A 175 -11.50 -2.37 -1.08
C GLU A 175 -10.21 -2.76 -1.81
N HIS A 176 -9.23 -3.22 -1.04
CA HIS A 176 -7.98 -3.75 -1.56
C HIS A 176 -7.80 -5.19 -1.07
N LEU A 177 -8.07 -6.14 -1.96
CA LEU A 177 -7.83 -7.56 -1.70
C LEU A 177 -6.42 -7.93 -2.16
N ILE A 178 -5.65 -8.55 -1.28
CA ILE A 178 -4.27 -8.99 -1.54
C ILE A 178 -4.19 -10.49 -1.33
N THR A 179 -3.72 -11.19 -2.36
CA THR A 179 -3.41 -12.62 -2.30
C THR A 179 -1.92 -12.79 -2.54
N LEU A 180 -1.22 -13.30 -1.54
CA LEU A 180 0.16 -13.74 -1.65
C LEU A 180 0.18 -15.26 -1.66
N SER A 181 0.80 -15.85 -2.67
CA SER A 181 0.94 -17.31 -2.79
C SER A 181 2.37 -17.71 -3.14
N GLU A 182 2.70 -18.95 -2.82
CA GLU A 182 4.02 -19.53 -3.02
C GLU A 182 3.85 -20.78 -3.89
N SER A 183 4.67 -20.93 -4.93
CA SER A 183 4.69 -22.11 -5.80
C SER A 183 5.42 -23.29 -5.15
N LYS A 184 6.39 -22.98 -4.28
CA LYS A 184 7.23 -23.92 -3.57
C LYS A 184 7.08 -23.68 -2.07
N HIS A 185 6.83 -24.76 -1.34
CA HIS A 185 6.85 -24.72 0.12
C HIS A 185 8.30 -24.81 0.62
N ASP A 186 8.67 -23.87 1.49
CA ASP A 186 9.96 -23.81 2.18
C ASP A 186 9.75 -23.21 3.59
N ASP A 187 10.83 -23.15 4.39
CA ASP A 187 10.77 -22.63 5.76
C ASP A 187 10.78 -21.08 5.83
N ILE A 188 10.86 -20.39 4.68
CA ILE A 188 10.90 -18.93 4.60
C ILE A 188 9.46 -18.41 4.59
N THR A 189 9.00 -17.93 5.75
CA THR A 189 7.66 -17.34 5.87
C THR A 189 7.63 -15.91 5.34
N SER A 190 6.66 -15.63 4.47
CA SER A 190 6.44 -14.30 3.89
C SER A 190 5.02 -13.81 4.20
N GLU A 191 4.86 -12.52 4.42
CA GLU A 191 3.54 -11.89 4.53
C GLU A 191 3.46 -10.62 3.69
N SER A 192 2.29 -10.32 3.14
CA SER A 192 2.05 -9.03 2.50
C SER A 192 1.66 -8.01 3.55
N TRP A 193 2.21 -6.80 3.46
CA TRP A 193 1.74 -5.67 4.26
C TRP A 193 1.60 -4.42 3.42
N THR A 194 0.63 -3.58 3.77
CA THR A 194 0.29 -2.36 3.04
C THR A 194 0.81 -1.14 3.78
N LEU A 195 1.35 -0.18 3.03
CA LEU A 195 1.74 1.12 3.54
C LEU A 195 1.07 2.21 2.74
N LEU A 196 0.45 3.14 3.46
CA LEU A 196 -0.16 4.34 2.90
C LEU A 196 0.62 5.59 3.31
N GLN A 197 1.03 6.41 2.34
CA GLN A 197 1.65 7.71 2.62
C GLN A 197 0.62 8.83 2.52
N LEU A 198 0.58 9.70 3.53
CA LEU A 198 -0.37 10.80 3.62
C LEU A 198 0.36 12.14 3.66
N ASN A 199 -0.28 13.17 3.14
CA ASN A 199 0.20 14.54 3.32
C ASN A 199 0.15 14.93 4.81
N PRO A 200 1.17 15.64 5.32
CA PRO A 200 1.19 16.06 6.73
C PRO A 200 0.12 17.11 7.04
N GLY A 201 -0.28 17.21 8.31
CA GLY A 201 -1.24 18.22 8.79
C GLY A 201 -2.71 17.75 8.84
N GLY A 202 -2.99 16.53 8.38
CA GLY A 202 -4.32 15.92 8.49
C GLY A 202 -4.63 15.31 9.87
N ARG A 203 -5.87 14.84 10.04
CA ARG A 203 -6.30 14.03 11.20
C ARG A 203 -6.63 12.63 10.71
N LEU A 204 -6.07 11.61 11.36
CA LEU A 204 -6.36 10.21 11.13
C LEU A 204 -7.17 9.66 12.30
N LEU A 205 -8.36 9.13 12.01
CA LEU A 205 -9.19 8.41 12.97
C LEU A 205 -9.01 6.91 12.71
N ILE A 206 -8.46 6.19 13.68
CA ILE A 206 -8.30 4.74 13.56
C ILE A 206 -9.25 4.07 14.54
N PRO A 207 -10.38 3.51 14.05
CA PRO A 207 -11.26 2.72 14.91
C PRO A 207 -10.48 1.48 15.36
N ALA A 208 -10.50 1.23 16.65
CA ALA A 208 -9.75 0.15 17.27
C ALA A 208 -10.68 -0.71 18.13
N SER A 209 -10.41 -2.01 18.22
CA SER A 209 -11.12 -2.84 19.20
C SER A 209 -10.66 -2.44 20.61
N PRO A 210 -11.46 -2.68 21.67
CA PRO A 210 -11.09 -2.33 23.04
C PRO A 210 -9.74 -2.94 23.50
N ALA A 211 -9.26 -3.97 22.80
CA ALA A 211 -8.02 -4.67 23.11
C ALA A 211 -6.77 -4.07 22.44
N SER A 212 -6.92 -3.09 21.55
CA SER A 212 -5.81 -2.48 20.82
C SER A 212 -4.93 -1.62 21.71
N ARG A 213 -3.60 -1.75 21.55
CA ARG A 213 -2.61 -0.93 22.24
C ARG A 213 -1.87 -0.06 21.24
N ILE A 214 -1.76 1.23 21.53
CA ILE A 214 -0.86 2.14 20.82
C ILE A 214 0.57 1.85 21.27
N GLN A 215 1.44 1.48 20.33
CA GLN A 215 2.86 1.29 20.58
C GLN A 215 3.68 2.30 19.78
N ARG A 216 4.65 2.94 20.45
CA ARG A 216 5.70 3.72 19.79
C ARG A 216 6.86 2.79 19.46
N LEU A 217 7.03 2.47 18.19
CA LEU A 217 8.00 1.46 17.75
C LEU A 217 9.44 1.99 17.70
N LEU A 218 9.64 3.29 17.51
CA LEU A 218 10.97 3.93 17.44
C LEU A 218 10.95 5.28 18.16
N ARG A 219 11.93 5.53 19.03
CA ARG A 219 12.25 6.87 19.56
C ARG A 219 13.13 7.61 18.55
N THR A 220 12.56 8.04 17.44
CA THR A 220 13.16 9.11 16.62
C THR A 220 12.30 10.36 16.75
N HIS A 221 12.81 11.52 16.32
CA HIS A 221 12.13 12.82 16.42
C HIS A 221 10.74 12.91 15.74
N HIS A 222 10.26 11.81 15.14
CA HIS A 222 8.92 11.66 14.58
C HIS A 222 8.22 10.42 15.18
N PRO A 223 7.10 10.57 15.91
CA PRO A 223 6.41 9.43 16.49
C PRO A 223 5.79 8.54 15.40
N ARG A 224 6.21 7.27 15.33
CA ARG A 224 5.44 6.21 14.65
C ARG A 224 4.42 5.62 15.63
N ILE A 225 3.17 5.51 15.19
CA ILE A 225 2.05 4.92 15.93
C ILE A 225 1.71 3.59 15.24
N SER A 226 1.79 2.48 15.97
CA SER A 226 1.34 1.16 15.51
C SER A 226 0.18 0.69 16.37
N ILE A 227 -0.82 0.06 15.74
CA ILE A 227 -1.99 -0.56 16.40
C ILE A 227 -1.91 -2.05 16.14
N HIS A 228 -1.79 -2.84 17.21
CA HIS A 228 -1.79 -4.29 17.13
C HIS A 228 -3.13 -4.85 17.62
N PRO A 229 -3.78 -5.78 16.90
CA PRO A 229 -4.79 -6.63 17.51
C PRO A 229 -4.12 -7.46 18.62
N ARG A 230 -4.81 -7.75 19.73
CA ARG A 230 -4.32 -8.78 20.66
C ARG A 230 -4.20 -10.08 19.86
N GLN A 231 -3.00 -10.66 19.84
CA GLN A 231 -2.86 -12.05 19.44
C GLN A 231 -3.84 -12.87 20.29
N PRO A 232 -4.68 -13.74 19.70
CA PRO A 232 -5.47 -14.66 20.51
C PRO A 232 -4.49 -15.45 21.37
N CYS A 233 -4.75 -15.50 22.68
CA CYS A 233 -3.99 -16.32 23.61
C CYS A 233 -3.83 -17.70 23.00
N GLN A 234 -2.58 -18.19 22.92
CA GLN A 234 -2.34 -19.59 22.62
C GLN A 234 -3.19 -20.44 23.57
N PRO A 235 -3.83 -21.52 23.11
CA PRO A 235 -4.64 -22.35 23.98
C PRO A 235 -3.72 -22.94 25.06
N GLU A 236 -3.90 -22.47 26.29
CA GLU A 236 -3.27 -23.08 27.46
C GLU A 236 -3.69 -24.55 27.54
N ASN A 237 -2.67 -25.40 27.63
CA ASN A 237 -2.75 -26.84 27.82
C ASN A 237 -3.88 -27.25 28.78
N TYR A 238 -4.95 -27.83 28.23
CA TYR A 238 -5.93 -28.59 29.01
C TYR A 238 -5.26 -29.88 29.52
N ARG A 239 -4.50 -29.80 30.62
CA ARG A 239 -4.17 -30.98 31.42
C ARG A 239 -5.46 -31.42 32.12
N ARG A 240 -6.10 -32.45 31.57
CA ARG A 240 -7.06 -33.25 32.35
C ARG A 240 -6.27 -34.06 33.37
N SER A 241 -6.47 -33.78 34.66
CA SER A 241 -6.12 -34.73 35.70
C SER A 241 -7.07 -35.94 35.62
N PRO A 242 -6.57 -37.18 35.74
CA PRO A 242 -7.42 -38.34 35.86
C PRO A 242 -8.00 -38.42 37.27
N VAL A 243 -9.28 -38.79 37.34
CA VAL A 243 -9.94 -39.36 38.53
C VAL A 243 -9.59 -40.84 38.60
#